data_AF-A0A838TMT5-F1
#
_entry.id   AF-A0A838TMT5-F1
#
_cell.length_a   1.000
_cell.length_b   1.000
_cell.length_c   1.000
_cell.angle_alpha   90.00
_cell.angle_beta   90.00
_cell.angle_gamma   90.00
#
_symmetry.space_group_name_H-M   'P 1'
#
loop_
_entity.id
_entity.type
_entity.pdbx_description
1 polymer ?
#
loop_
_entity_poly.entity_id
_entity_poly.type
_entity_poly.pdbx_seq_one_letter_code
_entity_poly.pdbx_strand_id
1 'polypeptide(L)' 'MRILLVEDSQILLRNVRRALRHEGFTVDTAADGAEGLAAAEANDYDVLVLDIMFTKTRWSYFAPSPADGG' A
#
# COMPACT_ATOMS: atom_id res chain seq x y z
N MET A 1 -12.63 8.93 -11.27
CA MET A 1 -11.60 7.87 -11.20
C MET A 1 -11.04 7.85 -9.79
N ARG A 2 -11.09 6.70 -9.12
CA ARG A 2 -10.64 6.49 -7.74
C ARG A 2 -9.35 5.69 -7.72
N ILE A 3 -8.37 6.19 -7.00
CA ILE A 3 -7.03 5.62 -6.90
C ILE A 3 -6.78 5.20 -5.46
N LEU A 4 -6.23 4.01 -5.27
CA LEU A 4 -5.61 3.60 -4.01
C LEU A 4 -4.08 3.71 -4.13
N LEU A 5 -3.49 4.54 -3.28
CA LEU A 5 -2.04 4.71 -3.15
C LEU A 5 -1.54 3.98 -1.89
N VAL A 6 -0.65 3.01 -2.05
CA VAL A 6 -0.02 2.27 -0.95
C VAL A 6 1.45 2.63 -0.87
N GLU A 7 1.86 3.30 0.22
CA GLU A 7 3.19 3.90 0.38
C GLU A 7 3.53 4.03 1.87
N ASP A 8 4.67 3.51 2.32
CA ASP A 8 5.04 3.51 3.74
C ASP A 8 5.71 4.82 4.19
N SER A 9 6.29 5.57 3.25
CA SER A 9 6.84 6.89 3.51
C SER A 9 5.74 7.94 3.59
N GLN A 10 5.47 8.40 4.80
CA GLN A 10 4.48 9.45 5.08
C GLN A 10 4.71 10.75 4.28
N ILE A 11 5.96 11.08 3.95
CA ILE A 11 6.27 12.26 3.15
C ILE A 11 5.88 12.04 1.68
N LEU A 12 6.24 10.88 1.12
CA LEU A 12 5.90 10.53 -0.27
C LEU A 12 4.38 10.38 -0.43
N LEU A 13 3.74 9.65 0.48
CA LEU A 13 2.30 9.45 0.50
C LEU A 13 1.53 10.79 0.47
N ARG A 14 1.94 11.77 1.30
CA ARG A 14 1.33 13.12 1.28
C ARG A 14 1.57 13.87 -0.03
N ASN A 15 2.78 13.82 -0.57
CA ASN A 15 3.15 14.55 -1.78
C ASN A 15 2.44 13.97 -3.02
N VAL A 16 2.45 12.65 -3.18
CA VAL A 16 1.80 11.95 -4.29
C VAL A 16 0.28 12.11 -4.21
N ARG A 17 -0.32 11.93 -3.03
CA ARG A 17 -1.75 12.20 -2.82
C ARG A 17 -2.12 13.63 -3.21
N ARG A 18 -1.32 14.62 -2.83
CA ARG A 18 -1.58 16.03 -3.17
C ARG A 18 -1.51 16.25 -4.68
N ALA A 19 -0.50 15.71 -5.36
CA ALA A 19 -0.34 15.82 -6.80
C ALA A 19 -1.52 15.18 -7.55
N LEU A 20 -1.88 13.94 -7.20
CA LEU A 20 -3.00 13.23 -7.84
C LEU A 20 -4.34 13.93 -7.59
N ARG A 21 -4.58 14.46 -6.39
CA ARG A 21 -5.79 15.25 -6.10
C ARG A 21 -5.84 16.56 -6.88
N HIS A 22 -4.69 17.19 -7.12
CA HIS A 22 -4.60 18.40 -7.95
C HIS A 22 -5.05 18.13 -9.40
N GLU A 23 -4.78 16.93 -9.93
CA GLU A 23 -5.25 16.48 -11.23
C GLU A 23 -6.74 16.03 -11.24
N GLY A 24 -7.45 16.20 -10.12
CA GLY A 24 -8.88 15.89 -10.03
C GLY A 24 -9.22 14.44 -9.67
N PHE A 25 -8.23 13.63 -9.28
CA PHE A 25 -8.48 12.25 -8.84
C PHE A 25 -8.98 12.17 -7.40
N THR A 26 -9.88 11.22 -7.14
CA THR A 26 -10.19 10.79 -5.78
C THR A 26 -9.11 9.81 -5.34
N VAL A 27 -8.41 10.12 -4.26
CA VAL A 27 -7.26 9.33 -3.80
C VAL A 27 -7.46 8.92 -2.35
N ASP A 28 -7.50 7.62 -2.15
CA ASP A 28 -7.37 6.97 -0.85
C ASP A 28 -5.94 6.47 -0.67
N THR A 29 -5.53 6.33 0.58
CA THR A 29 -4.14 6.05 0.94
C THR A 29 -4.07 4.97 1.99
N ALA A 30 -3.09 4.08 1.85
CA ALA A 30 -2.72 3.09 2.86
C ALA A 30 -1.22 3.18 3.15
N ALA A 31 -0.82 2.98 4.40
CA ALA A 31 0.57 3.09 4.84
C ALA A 31 1.34 1.75 4.77
N ASP A 32 0.65 0.64 4.52
CA ASP A 32 1.25 -0.68 4.35
C ASP A 32 0.38 -1.59 3.49
N GLY A 33 0.92 -2.76 3.15
CA GLY A 33 0.25 -3.74 2.30
C GLY A 33 -0.99 -4.38 2.94
N ALA A 34 -1.09 -4.47 4.26
CA ALA A 34 -2.26 -5.05 4.91
C ALA A 34 -3.46 -4.09 4.84
N GLU A 35 -3.24 -2.82 5.15
CA GLU A 35 -4.24 -1.77 4.98
C GLU A 35 -4.61 -1.59 3.49
N GLY A 36 -3.61 -1.65 2.60
CA GLY A 36 -3.82 -1.59 1.15
C GLY A 36 -4.67 -2.74 0.61
N LEU A 37 -4.39 -3.97 1.03
CA LEU A 37 -5.16 -5.15 0.65
C LEU A 37 -6.60 -5.05 1.15
N ALA A 38 -6.80 -4.75 2.43
CA ALA A 38 -8.13 -4.60 3.02
C ALA A 38 -8.95 -3.51 2.32
N ALA A 39 -8.32 -2.39 1.96
CA ALA A 39 -8.97 -1.31 1.22
C ALA A 39 -9.39 -1.74 -0.18
N ALA A 40 -8.50 -2.45 -0.91
CA ALA A 40 -8.75 -2.94 -2.26
C ALA A 40 -9.83 -4.03 -2.32
N GLU A 41 -9.96 -4.86 -1.28
CA GLU A 41 -11.04 -5.86 -1.19
C GLU A 41 -12.39 -5.21 -0.82
N ALA A 42 -12.38 -4.12 -0.07
CA ALA A 42 -13.58 -3.44 0.40
C ALA A 42 -14.14 -2.39 -0.57
N ASN A 43 -13.38 -1.96 -1.58
CA ASN A 43 -13.76 -0.87 -2.48
C ASN A 43 -13.32 -1.15 -3.92
N ASP A 44 -14.10 -0.65 -4.88
CA ASP A 44 -13.70 -0.62 -6.28
C ASP A 44 -12.76 0.57 -6.55
N TYR A 45 -11.55 0.27 -7.02
CA TYR A 45 -10.58 1.25 -7.50
C TYR A 45 -10.29 1.05 -8.98
N ASP A 46 -10.15 2.16 -9.70
CA ASP A 46 -9.79 2.12 -11.13
C ASP A 46 -8.27 1.88 -11.30
N VAL A 47 -7.47 2.34 -10.33
CA VAL A 47 -6.01 2.27 -10.35
C VAL A 47 -5.45 2.00 -8.95
N LEU A 48 -4.50 1.08 -8.88
CA LEU A 48 -3.67 0.81 -7.70
C LEU A 48 -2.25 1.32 -7.96
N VAL A 49 -1.75 2.19 -7.09
CA VAL A 49 -0.37 2.69 -7.11
C VAL A 49 0.34 2.08 -5.90
N LEU A 50 1.30 1.19 -6.16
CA LEU A 50 2.03 0.45 -5.13
C LEU A 50 3.50 0.86 -5.13
N ASP A 51 4.05 1.13 -3.95
CA ASP A 51 5.50 1.27 -3.80
C ASP A 51 6.20 -0.10 -4.00
N ILE A 52 7.13 -0.16 -4.95
CA ILE A 52 7.90 -1.36 -5.29
C ILE A 52 9.02 -1.61 -4.27
N MET A 53 9.39 -0.60 -3.47
CA MET A 53 10.35 -0.75 -2.37
C MET A 53 9.84 -1.67 -1.25
N PHE A 54 8.59 -2.15 -1.33
CA PHE A 54 8.12 -3.40 -0.71
C PHE A 54 8.86 -4.62 -1.30
N THR A 55 10.19 -4.68 -1.12
CA THR A 55 10.98 -5.85 -1.44
C THR A 55 10.80 -6.93 -0.37
N LYS A 56 10.80 -8.18 -0.85
CA LYS A 56 10.52 -9.45 -0.16
C LYS A 56 11.30 -9.68 1.14
N THR A 57 12.33 -8.90 1.44
CA THR A 57 13.23 -9.05 2.59
C THR A 57 12.52 -8.87 3.94
N ARG A 58 11.37 -8.18 4.00
CA ARG A 58 10.58 -8.08 5.23
C ARG A 58 9.62 -9.26 5.44
N TRP A 59 9.34 -10.05 4.40
CA TRP A 59 8.47 -11.24 4.48
C TRP A 59 9.08 -12.34 5.35
N SER A 60 10.41 -12.44 5.44
CA SER A 60 11.07 -13.45 6.29
C SER A 60 10.94 -13.20 7.79
N TYR A 61 10.53 -11.99 8.23
CA TYR A 61 10.28 -11.72 9.65
C TYR A 61 8.92 -12.22 10.14
N PHE A 62 7.99 -12.50 9.22
CA PHE A 62 6.63 -12.97 9.54
C PHE A 62 6.41 -14.45 9.20
N ALA A 63 7.43 -15.15 8.68
CA ALA A 63 7.38 -16.61 8.58
C ALA A 63 7.59 -17.21 9.98
N PRO A 64 6.74 -18.15 10.45
CA PRO A 64 7.02 -18.90 11.67
C PRO A 64 8.38 -19.58 11.54
N SER A 65 9.15 -19.61 12.65
CA SER A 65 10.46 -20.23 12.66
C SER A 65 10.32 -21.69 12.21
N PRO A 66 11.21 -22.21 11.34
CA PRO A 66 11.25 -23.64 11.03
C PRO A 66 11.48 -24.51 12.28
N ALA A 67 11.89 -23.91 13.41
CA ALA A 67 12.10 -24.60 14.68
C ALA A 67 10.79 -24.88 15.46
N ASP A 68 9.64 -24.33 15.05
CA ASP A 68 8.37 -24.52 15.77
C ASP A 68 7.58 -25.74 15.27
N GLY A 69 8.19 -26.57 14.41
CA GLY A 69 7.63 -27.79 13.86
C GLY A 69 8.67 -28.91 13.77
N GLY A 70 9.02 -29.49 14.92
CA GLY A 70 9.88 -30.66 15.07
C GLY A 70 9.98 -31.11 16.52
#